data_AF-A0A2N3FAM2-F1
#
_entry.id   AF-A0A2N3FAM2-F1
#
_cell.length_a   1.000
_cell.length_b   1.000
_cell.length_c   1.000
_cell.angle_alpha   90.00
_cell.angle_beta   90.00
_cell.angle_gamma   90.00
#
_symmetry.space_group_name_H-M   'P 1'
#
loop_
_entity.id
_entity.type
_entity.pdbx_description
1 polymer ?
#
loop_
_entity_poly.entity_id
_entity_poly.type
_entity_poly.pdbx_seq_one_letter_code
_entity_poly.pdbx_strand_id
1 'polypeptide(L)'
;MRVVLALGADDLTTKQLRERMPDVAQASLYRAIGRLVDAGIIAVVDHRQRGGARERIFRMVNSPDSEHATGTAHGFVAAADTLARALSVDAAHWAASPGWRPEEAHLRREVLHLNGDEFAEFRTRLDTHFDEAANRETNDMSIAMIVTLAAIPASAEVLGAKD
;
A
#
# COMPACT_ATOMS: atom_id res chain seq x y z
N MET A 1 -0.67 10.59 -5.57
CA MET A 1 -1.72 10.29 -4.57
C MET A 1 -3.07 9.95 -5.18
N ARG A 2 -3.78 10.82 -5.92
CA ARG A 2 -5.14 10.50 -6.43
C ARG A 2 -5.26 9.20 -7.25
N VAL A 3 -4.26 8.85 -8.05
CA VAL A 3 -4.23 7.57 -8.81
C VAL A 3 -4.16 6.35 -7.88
N VAL A 4 -3.37 6.44 -6.80
CA VAL A 4 -3.23 5.37 -5.80
C VAL A 4 -4.55 5.17 -5.06
N LEU A 5 -5.19 6.27 -4.65
CA LEU A 5 -6.51 6.23 -4.00
C LEU A 5 -7.60 5.69 -4.93
N ALA A 6 -7.54 6.05 -6.22
CA ALA A 6 -8.51 5.57 -7.21
C ALA A 6 -8.35 4.07 -7.52
N LEU A 7 -7.12 3.54 -7.44
CA LEU A 7 -6.82 2.10 -7.55
C LEU A 7 -7.34 1.35 -6.32
N GLY A 8 -6.99 1.77 -5.11
CA GLY A 8 -7.33 1.00 -3.91
C GLY A 8 -6.89 -0.46 -4.07
N ALA A 9 -7.79 -1.41 -3.80
CA ALA A 9 -7.57 -2.83 -4.04
C ALA A 9 -7.97 -3.32 -5.46
N ASP A 10 -8.50 -2.43 -6.31
CA ASP A 10 -8.99 -2.79 -7.64
C ASP A 10 -7.86 -2.83 -8.68
N ASP A 11 -8.03 -3.73 -9.64
CA ASP A 11 -7.26 -3.74 -10.89
C ASP A 11 -7.92 -2.84 -11.93
N LEU A 12 -7.26 -1.73 -12.28
CA LEU A 12 -7.85 -0.72 -13.16
C LEU A 12 -7.00 -0.45 -14.38
N THR A 13 -7.68 -0.28 -15.51
CA THR A 13 -7.09 0.27 -16.73
C THR A 13 -6.90 1.78 -16.65
N THR A 14 -6.05 2.33 -17.52
CA THR A 14 -5.91 3.79 -17.65
C THR A 14 -7.24 4.47 -17.98
N LYS A 15 -8.12 3.83 -18.78
CA LYS A 15 -9.46 4.36 -19.06
C LYS A 15 -10.33 4.43 -17.82
N GLN A 16 -10.40 3.38 -17.01
CA GLN A 16 -11.18 3.37 -15.77
C GLN A 16 -10.66 4.41 -14.77
N LEU A 17 -9.33 4.56 -14.66
CA LEU A 17 -8.72 5.63 -13.87
C LEU A 17 -9.14 7.03 -14.33
N ARG A 18 -9.22 7.25 -15.64
CA ARG A 18 -9.70 8.53 -16.19
C ARG A 18 -11.18 8.76 -15.91
N GLU A 19 -12.01 7.71 -15.99
CA GLU A 19 -13.44 7.79 -15.66
C GLU A 19 -13.66 8.13 -14.18
N ARG A 20 -12.81 7.61 -13.29
CA ARG A 20 -12.82 7.97 -11.85
C ARG A 20 -12.23 9.36 -11.55
N MET A 21 -11.52 9.96 -12.50
CA MET A 21 -10.82 11.25 -12.33
C MET A 21 -11.08 12.19 -13.51
N PRO A 22 -12.35 12.53 -13.81
CA PRO A 22 -12.73 13.28 -15.02
C PRO A 22 -12.19 14.72 -15.03
N ASP A 23 -11.85 15.26 -13.87
CA ASP A 23 -11.30 16.59 -13.67
C ASP A 23 -9.77 16.66 -13.91
N VAL A 24 -9.08 15.53 -14.06
CA VAL A 24 -7.64 15.47 -14.28
C VAL A 24 -7.32 15.38 -15.77
N ALA A 25 -6.54 16.33 -16.27
CA ALA A 25 -6.08 16.32 -17.66
C ALA A 25 -5.35 15.01 -18.00
N GLN A 26 -5.68 14.43 -19.16
CA GLN A 26 -5.17 13.11 -19.58
C GLN A 26 -3.64 13.03 -19.54
N ALA A 27 -2.94 14.05 -20.06
CA ALA A 27 -1.47 14.05 -20.06
C ALA A 27 -0.88 14.00 -18.64
N SER A 28 -1.51 14.68 -17.68
CA SER A 28 -1.10 14.68 -16.28
C SER A 28 -1.34 13.33 -15.62
N LEU A 29 -2.48 12.69 -15.89
CA LEU A 29 -2.79 11.34 -15.42
C LEU A 29 -1.74 10.33 -15.90
N TYR A 30 -1.42 10.35 -17.19
CA TYR A 30 -0.41 9.46 -17.78
C TYR A 30 0.98 9.67 -17.17
N ARG A 31 1.40 10.93 -17.00
CA ARG A 31 2.68 11.24 -16.32
C ARG A 31 2.70 10.73 -14.88
N ALA A 32 1.59 10.86 -14.15
CA ALA A 32 1.49 10.38 -12.78
C ALA A 32 1.55 8.85 -12.70
N ILE A 33 0.85 8.15 -13.59
CA ILE A 33 0.91 6.68 -13.70
C ILE A 33 2.33 6.22 -13.97
N GLY A 34 3.02 6.83 -14.95
CA GLY A 34 4.42 6.48 -15.26
C GLY A 34 5.34 6.60 -14.05
N ARG A 35 5.29 7.74 -13.35
CA ARG A 35 6.09 7.95 -12.14
C ARG A 35 5.80 6.93 -11.03
N LEU A 36 4.55 6.52 -10.86
CA LEU A 36 4.17 5.55 -9.84
C LEU A 36 4.63 4.13 -10.21
N VAL A 37 4.64 3.78 -11.50
CA VAL A 37 5.21 2.53 -12.00
C VAL A 37 6.73 2.53 -11.81
N ASP A 38 7.41 3.61 -12.22
CA ASP A 38 8.86 3.74 -12.08
C ASP A 38 9.30 3.68 -10.60
N ALA A 39 8.45 4.15 -9.68
CA ALA A 39 8.68 4.11 -8.24
C ALA A 39 8.26 2.79 -7.57
N GLY A 40 7.74 1.80 -8.32
CA GLY A 40 7.29 0.51 -7.76
C GLY A 40 6.05 0.60 -6.86
N ILE A 41 5.28 1.69 -6.91
CA ILE A 41 4.07 1.89 -6.10
C ILE A 41 2.85 1.22 -6.74
N ILE A 42 2.83 1.14 -8.08
CA ILE A 42 1.80 0.41 -8.84
C ILE A 42 2.48 -0.47 -9.89
N ALA A 43 1.91 -1.64 -10.15
CA ALA A 43 2.44 -2.59 -11.12
C ALA A 43 1.47 -2.78 -12.29
N VAL A 44 2.01 -3.11 -13.46
CA VAL A 44 1.21 -3.58 -14.59
C VAL A 44 1.01 -5.08 -14.41
N VAL A 45 -0.22 -5.50 -14.13
CA VAL A 45 -0.55 -6.90 -13.80
C VAL A 45 -1.09 -7.70 -14.98
N ASP A 46 -1.66 -7.02 -15.99
CA ASP A 46 -2.19 -7.65 -17.20
C ASP A 46 -2.36 -6.64 -18.35
N HIS A 47 -2.71 -7.15 -19.54
CA HIS A 47 -3.06 -6.37 -20.72
C HIS A 47 -4.41 -6.81 -21.30
N ARG A 48 -5.42 -5.92 -21.29
CA ARG A 48 -6.72 -6.17 -21.94
C ARG A 48 -6.68 -5.73 -23.41
N GLN A 49 -7.05 -6.61 -24.34
CA GLN A 49 -7.27 -6.22 -25.73
C GLN A 49 -8.67 -5.59 -25.92
N ARG A 50 -8.71 -4.38 -26.47
CA ARG A 50 -9.94 -3.75 -27.01
C ARG A 50 -9.62 -3.04 -28.32
N GLY A 51 -10.29 -3.44 -29.40
CA GLY A 51 -10.17 -2.76 -30.71
C GLY A 51 -8.75 -2.77 -31.31
N GLY A 52 -7.95 -3.80 -31.04
CA GLY A 52 -6.58 -3.93 -31.56
C GLY A 52 -5.48 -3.28 -30.69
N ALA A 53 -5.83 -2.43 -29.72
CA ALA A 53 -4.88 -1.86 -28.77
C ALA A 53 -4.81 -2.69 -27.47
N ARG A 54 -3.59 -2.89 -26.94
CA ARG A 54 -3.37 -3.48 -25.61
C ARG A 54 -3.45 -2.39 -24.55
N GLU A 55 -4.47 -2.42 -23.72
CA GLU A 55 -4.61 -1.53 -22.57
C GLU A 55 -3.98 -2.18 -21.33
N ARG A 56 -3.10 -1.46 -20.65
CA ARG A 56 -2.44 -1.92 -19.42
C ARG A 56 -3.43 -1.89 -18.26
N ILE A 57 -3.44 -2.95 -17.47
CA ILE A 57 -4.15 -3.05 -16.19
C ILE A 57 -3.15 -2.80 -15.07
N PHE A 58 -3.48 -1.89 -14.17
CA PHE A 58 -2.64 -1.46 -13.05
C PHE A 58 -3.23 -1.95 -11.73
N ARG A 59 -2.36 -2.31 -10.79
CA ARG A 59 -2.70 -2.67 -9.40
C ARG A 59 -1.80 -1.90 -8.44
N MET A 60 -2.30 -1.59 -7.24
CA MET A 60 -1.44 -1.13 -6.15
C MET A 60 -0.45 -2.23 -5.76
N VAL A 61 0.81 -1.88 -5.58
CA VAL A 61 1.80 -2.80 -5.01
C VAL A 61 1.60 -2.77 -3.49
N ASN A 62 1.02 -3.85 -2.94
CA ASN A 62 0.61 -3.95 -1.52
C ASN A 62 1.78 -3.91 -0.52
N SER A 63 3.00 -4.13 -1.00
CA SER A 63 4.23 -3.95 -0.26
C SER A 63 5.18 -3.21 -1.18
N PRO A 64 5.46 -1.89 -0.98
CA PRO A 64 6.41 -1.18 -1.84
C PRO A 64 7.66 -2.04 -1.90
N ASP A 65 8.12 -2.37 -3.11
CA ASP A 65 9.24 -3.28 -3.30
C ASP A 65 10.39 -2.81 -2.39
N SER A 66 10.56 -3.54 -1.29
CA SER A 66 11.08 -2.95 -0.05
C SER A 66 12.55 -2.58 -0.21
N GLU A 67 13.26 -3.28 -1.09
CA GLU A 67 14.61 -2.96 -1.53
C GLU A 67 14.72 -1.58 -2.20
N HIS A 68 13.82 -1.21 -3.11
CA HIS A 68 13.93 0.03 -3.88
C HIS A 68 13.39 1.24 -3.13
N ALA A 69 12.27 1.08 -2.40
CA ALA A 69 11.64 2.19 -1.68
C ALA A 69 12.38 2.55 -0.39
N THR A 70 13.06 1.60 0.26
CA THR A 70 13.73 1.82 1.56
C THR A 70 15.26 1.69 1.52
N GLY A 71 15.84 1.36 0.35
CA GLY A 71 17.29 1.19 0.17
C GLY A 71 18.15 2.43 0.41
N THR A 72 17.54 3.60 0.63
CA THR A 72 18.21 4.82 1.11
C THR A 72 17.42 5.47 2.23
N ALA A 73 18.09 6.24 3.11
CA ALA A 73 17.43 6.96 4.20
C ALA A 73 16.35 7.94 3.69
N HIS A 74 16.62 8.64 2.58
CA HIS A 74 15.63 9.54 1.97
C HIS A 74 14.43 8.78 1.37
N GLY A 75 14.69 7.67 0.70
CA GLY A 75 13.65 6.78 0.18
C GLY A 75 12.75 6.25 1.30
N PHE A 76 13.35 5.75 2.39
CA PHE A 76 12.61 5.24 3.54
C PHE A 76 11.67 6.30 4.14
N VAL A 77 12.16 7.53 4.35
CA VAL A 77 11.32 8.63 4.85
C VAL A 77 10.19 8.95 3.87
N ALA A 78 10.47 9.01 2.57
CA ALA A 78 9.45 9.27 1.55
C ALA A 78 8.38 8.16 1.48
N ALA A 79 8.78 6.90 1.65
CA ALA A 79 7.88 5.76 1.73
C ALA A 79 7.00 5.83 2.99
N ALA A 80 7.59 6.12 4.16
CA ALA A 80 6.87 6.30 5.41
C ALA A 80 5.84 7.44 5.32
N ASP A 81 6.21 8.58 4.74
CA ASP A 81 5.32 9.72 4.48
C ASP A 81 4.13 9.33 3.59
N THR A 82 4.39 8.50 2.58
CA THR A 82 3.36 8.02 1.64
C THR A 82 2.36 7.12 2.36
N LEU A 83 2.85 6.18 3.19
CA LEU A 83 2.00 5.30 3.99
C LEU A 83 1.19 6.09 5.04
N ALA A 84 1.80 7.06 5.73
CA ALA A 84 1.09 7.89 6.69
C ALA A 84 -0.05 8.71 6.04
N ARG A 85 0.18 9.23 4.83
CA ARG A 85 -0.86 9.92 4.05
C ARG A 85 -1.96 8.97 3.58
N ALA A 86 -1.62 7.76 3.14
CA ALA A 86 -2.61 6.75 2.76
C ALA A 86 -3.52 6.40 3.95
N LEU A 87 -2.92 6.07 5.10
CA LEU A 87 -3.64 5.80 6.34
C LEU A 87 -4.58 6.96 6.74
N SER A 88 -4.13 8.20 6.61
CA SER A 88 -4.96 9.38 6.93
C SER A 88 -6.18 9.49 6.00
N VAL A 89 -6.00 9.17 4.72
CA VAL A 89 -7.09 9.19 3.73
C VAL A 89 -8.09 8.06 4.01
N ASP A 90 -7.60 6.85 4.27
CA ASP A 90 -8.44 5.69 4.54
C ASP A 90 -9.27 5.90 5.81
N ALA A 91 -8.63 6.43 6.87
CA ALA A 91 -9.31 6.79 8.11
C ALA A 91 -10.40 7.87 7.89
N ALA A 92 -10.10 8.92 7.12
CA ALA A 92 -11.07 9.96 6.80
C ALA A 92 -12.25 9.43 5.97
N HIS A 93 -11.97 8.52 5.03
CA HIS A 93 -13.00 7.87 4.22
C HIS A 93 -13.92 7.00 5.08
N TRP A 94 -13.36 6.16 5.96
CA TRP A 94 -14.12 5.35 6.88
C TRP A 94 -14.98 6.18 7.83
N ALA A 95 -14.42 7.26 8.41
CA ALA A 95 -15.12 8.16 9.31
C ALA A 95 -16.30 8.90 8.65
N ALA A 96 -16.26 9.11 7.33
CA ALA A 96 -17.35 9.71 6.57
C ALA A 96 -18.43 8.70 6.12
N SER A 97 -18.23 7.40 6.34
CA SER A 97 -19.15 6.37 5.87
C SER A 97 -20.43 6.30 6.73
N PRO A 98 -21.62 6.08 6.14
CA PRO A 98 -22.89 5.95 6.89
C PRO A 98 -22.91 4.77 7.88
N GLY A 99 -22.04 3.79 7.67
CA GLY A 99 -21.89 2.59 8.49
C GLY A 99 -20.81 2.70 9.56
N TRP A 100 -20.20 3.87 9.77
CA TRP A 100 -19.08 4.02 10.69
C TRP A 100 -19.42 3.50 12.10
N ARG A 101 -18.51 2.67 12.62
CA ARG A 101 -18.52 2.13 13.98
C ARG A 101 -17.12 2.30 14.58
N PRO A 102 -16.98 2.91 15.77
CA PRO A 102 -15.67 3.12 16.38
C PRO A 102 -14.95 1.82 16.75
N GLU A 103 -15.69 0.73 16.99
CA GLU A 103 -15.16 -0.59 17.35
C GLU A 103 -14.59 -1.40 16.17
N GLU A 104 -14.94 -1.05 14.93
CA GLU A 104 -14.51 -1.79 13.72
C GLU A 104 -13.18 -1.29 13.15
N ALA A 105 -12.74 -0.09 13.54
CA ALA A 105 -11.44 0.45 13.14
C ALA A 105 -10.44 0.35 14.29
N HIS A 106 -9.33 -0.36 14.06
CA HIS A 106 -8.28 -0.52 15.05
C HIS A 106 -7.05 0.33 14.68
N LEU A 107 -6.77 1.37 15.47
CA LEU A 107 -5.51 2.11 15.43
C LEU A 107 -4.69 1.74 16.65
N ARG A 108 -3.55 1.08 16.44
CA ARG A 108 -2.66 0.66 17.52
C ARG A 108 -1.24 1.15 17.26
N ARG A 109 -0.64 1.78 18.26
CA ARG A 109 0.79 2.10 18.30
C ARG A 109 1.36 1.51 19.57
N GLU A 110 2.36 0.65 19.44
CA GLU A 110 3.07 0.04 20.57
C GLU A 110 4.56 0.24 20.38
N VAL A 111 5.28 0.41 21.49
CA VAL A 111 6.74 0.33 21.50
C VAL A 111 7.08 -1.10 21.90
N LEU A 112 7.69 -1.84 20.98
CA LEU A 112 8.17 -3.19 21.24
C LEU A 112 9.66 -3.13 21.60
N HIS A 113 10.06 -3.89 22.62
CA HIS A 113 11.45 -4.06 22.99
C HIS A 113 11.92 -5.41 22.46
N LEU A 114 12.64 -5.37 21.34
CA LEU A 114 13.12 -6.55 20.63
C LEU A 114 14.59 -6.34 20.27
N ASN A 115 15.40 -7.38 20.40
CA ASN A 115 16.72 -7.44 19.79
C ASN A 115 16.62 -7.76 18.28
N GLY A 116 17.77 -7.83 17.59
CA GLY A 116 17.80 -8.06 16.14
C GLY A 116 17.18 -9.40 15.71
N ASP A 117 17.49 -10.49 16.41
CA ASP A 117 16.96 -11.82 16.12
C ASP A 117 15.45 -11.87 16.42
N GLU A 118 15.01 -11.31 17.55
CA GLU A 118 13.60 -11.20 17.94
C GLU A 118 12.80 -10.35 16.94
N PHE A 119 13.38 -9.28 16.42
CA PHE A 119 12.74 -8.45 15.40
C PHE A 119 12.61 -9.18 14.06
N ALA A 120 13.64 -9.94 13.65
CA ALA A 120 13.60 -10.75 12.44
C ALA A 120 12.55 -11.87 12.53
N GLU A 121 12.45 -12.54 13.69
CA GLU A 121 11.40 -13.52 13.96
C GLU A 121 10.02 -12.87 13.93
N PHE A 122 9.84 -11.75 14.64
CA PHE A 122 8.59 -11.00 14.68
C PHE A 122 8.11 -10.62 13.28
N ARG A 123 9.01 -10.10 12.43
CA ARG A 123 8.71 -9.75 11.04
C ARG A 123 8.29 -10.98 10.23
N THR A 124 9.01 -12.09 10.35
CA THR A 124 8.70 -13.34 9.63
C THR A 124 7.32 -13.88 9.99
N ARG A 125 6.95 -13.83 11.27
CA ARG A 125 5.61 -14.26 11.71
C ARG A 125 4.50 -13.32 11.20
N LEU A 126 4.74 -12.00 11.18
CA LEU A 126 3.80 -11.04 10.62
C LEU A 126 3.58 -11.30 9.13
N ASP A 127 4.67 -11.42 8.36
CA ASP A 127 4.61 -11.68 6.92
C ASP A 127 3.82 -12.96 6.64
N THR A 128 4.09 -14.04 7.39
CA THR A 128 3.35 -15.30 7.29
C THR A 128 1.84 -15.11 7.52
N HIS A 129 1.45 -14.38 8.56
CA HIS A 129 0.03 -14.11 8.84
C HIS A 129 -0.64 -13.22 7.77
N PHE A 130 0.08 -12.23 7.24
CA PHE A 130 -0.44 -11.42 6.14
C PHE A 130 -0.63 -12.25 4.87
N ASP A 131 0.34 -13.11 4.53
CA ASP A 131 0.26 -13.98 3.36
C ASP A 131 -0.87 -15.01 3.49
N GLU A 132 -1.05 -15.62 4.66
CA GLU A 132 -2.16 -16.53 4.94
C GLU A 132 -3.52 -15.84 4.80
N ALA A 133 -3.65 -14.61 5.32
CA ALA A 133 -4.88 -13.84 5.22
C ALA A 133 -5.17 -13.38 3.78
N ALA A 134 -4.14 -12.91 3.06
CA ALA A 134 -4.26 -12.40 1.70
C ALA A 134 -4.60 -13.49 0.67
N ASN A 135 -4.17 -14.73 0.91
CA ASN A 135 -4.43 -15.87 0.01
C ASN A 135 -5.67 -16.69 0.39
N ARG A 136 -6.43 -16.27 1.40
CA ARG A 136 -7.67 -16.95 1.80
C ARG A 136 -8.76 -16.76 0.75
N GLU A 137 -9.55 -17.80 0.48
CA GLU A 137 -10.74 -17.67 -0.37
C GLU A 137 -11.71 -16.66 0.24
N THR A 138 -12.05 -15.63 -0.54
CA THR A 138 -13.09 -14.67 -0.21
C THR A 138 -14.47 -15.28 -0.46
N ASN A 139 -15.43 -14.96 0.40
CA ASN A 139 -16.84 -15.35 0.28
C ASN A 139 -17.76 -14.12 0.36
N ASP A 140 -19.07 -14.33 0.22
CA ASP A 140 -20.07 -13.25 0.20
C ASP A 140 -20.13 -12.39 1.48
N MET A 141 -19.53 -12.86 2.58
CA MET A 141 -19.41 -12.14 3.86
C MET A 141 -18.05 -11.45 4.03
N SER A 142 -17.14 -11.60 3.08
CA SER A 142 -15.80 -11.02 3.16
C SER A 142 -15.85 -9.53 2.88
N ILE A 143 -15.25 -8.74 3.77
CA ILE A 143 -15.12 -7.29 3.64
C ILE A 143 -13.66 -6.98 3.32
N ALA A 144 -13.44 -6.10 2.34
CA ALA A 144 -12.11 -5.61 2.03
C ALA A 144 -11.60 -4.76 3.20
N MET A 145 -10.53 -5.22 3.84
CA MET A 145 -9.83 -4.46 4.88
C MET A 145 -8.51 -3.93 4.34
N ILE A 146 -8.26 -2.64 4.54
CA ILE A 146 -6.95 -2.03 4.26
C ILE A 146 -6.17 -2.01 5.57
N VAL A 147 -5.01 -2.68 5.59
CA VAL A 147 -4.13 -2.72 6.76
C VAL A 147 -2.80 -2.07 6.40
N THR A 148 -2.45 -1.00 7.11
CA THR A 148 -1.14 -0.34 7.01
C THR A 148 -0.39 -0.56 8.32
N LEU A 149 0.78 -1.21 8.26
CA LEU A 149 1.66 -1.43 9.40
C LEU A 149 3.06 -0.87 9.09
N ALA A 150 3.64 -0.13 10.02
CA ALA A 150 5.03 0.31 9.95
C ALA A 150 5.73 -0.02 11.26
N ALA A 151 6.89 -0.67 11.19
CA ALA A 151 7.78 -0.91 12.31
C ALA A 151 9.07 -0.12 12.08
N ILE A 152 9.40 0.77 13.01
CA ILE A 152 10.56 1.68 12.90
C ILE A 152 11.33 1.58 14.22
N PRO A 153 12.65 1.33 14.19
CA PRO A 153 13.48 1.36 15.40
C PRO A 153 13.35 2.71 16.12
N ALA A 154 13.21 2.68 17.45
CA ALA A 154 13.11 3.90 18.26
C ALA A 154 14.46 4.61 18.43
N SER A 155 15.57 3.91 18.21
CA SER A 155 16.94 4.42 18.26
C SER A 155 17.80 3.76 17.18
N ALA A 156 18.93 4.41 16.86
CA ALA A 156 19.92 3.90 15.91
C ALA A 156 20.88 2.85 16.52
N GLU A 157 20.67 2.45 17.79
CA GLU A 157 21.42 1.34 18.37
C GLU A 157 21.17 0.09 17.53
N VAL A 158 22.23 -0.39 16.91
CA VAL A 158 22.18 -1.43 15.90
C VAL A 158 21.53 -2.66 16.50
N LEU A 159 20.40 -3.06 15.92
CA LEU A 159 19.81 -4.38 16.08
C LEU A 159 20.89 -5.42 15.70
N GLY A 160 21.72 -5.85 16.67
CA GLY A 160 22.75 -6.87 16.47
C GLY A 160 24.22 -6.47 16.64
N ALA A 161 24.58 -5.30 17.20
CA ALA A 161 25.97 -5.10 17.63
C ALA A 161 26.22 -5.88 18.94
N LYS A 162 26.69 -7.13 18.83
CA LYS A 162 27.43 -7.76 19.91
C LYS A 162 28.79 -7.06 19.99
N ASP A 163 29.13 -6.51 21.15
CA ASP A 163 30.50 -6.15 21.50
C ASP A 163 31.46 -7.34 21.35
#